data_AF-A0A832T6Z7-F1
#
_entry.id   AF-A0A832T6Z7-F1
#
_cell.length_a   1.000
_cell.length_b   1.000
_cell.length_c   1.000
_cell.angle_alpha   90.00
_cell.angle_beta   90.00
_cell.angle_gamma   90.00
#
_symmetry.space_group_name_H-M   'P 1'
#
loop_
_entity.id
_entity.type
_entity.pdbx_description
1 polymer ?
#
loop_
_entity_poly.entity_id
_entity_poly.type
_entity_poly.pdbx_seq_one_letter_code
_entity_poly.pdbx_strand_id
1 'polypeptide(L)'
;MKLLGLSPALAVVLAVCLLFSGCITPPKETPPGPMTQNGGMATTVPTPSPTQEIMDTQYVTPATPFPTGTPATTRPTYSSTPNFTFEPTVYKVIYLNTIDFKYSVSAYSTTVENPPLIIEVCLAPKMVTRNIWYESRYTSREDVYTTQTYVSPASYFEIRVRDKASGDIVEKEGFGKTYSVDTKKVLQVRTSGEYLVEFSGNDIVATVQMRVPAPAGADVTPAGTLACPS
;
A
#
# COMPACT_ATOMS: atom_id res chain seq x y z
N MET A 1 40.23 -64.70 22.64
CA MET A 1 40.38 -64.21 24.04
C MET A 1 41.01 -62.82 23.98
N LYS A 2 40.73 -61.95 24.97
CA LYS A 2 41.11 -60.51 25.05
C LYS A 2 40.44 -59.58 24.02
N LEU A 3 39.60 -58.66 24.53
CA LEU A 3 39.36 -57.36 23.92
C LEU A 3 40.52 -56.42 24.28
N LEU A 4 41.12 -55.79 23.28
CA LEU A 4 41.71 -54.43 23.35
C LEU A 4 41.08 -53.67 22.18
N GLY A 5 40.79 -52.37 22.22
CA GLY A 5 41.11 -51.36 23.23
C GLY A 5 41.25 -50.03 22.48
N LEU A 6 40.13 -49.34 22.26
CA LEU A 6 40.05 -48.24 21.28
C LEU A 6 40.90 -47.04 21.74
N SER A 7 41.90 -46.65 20.95
CA SER A 7 42.81 -45.56 21.31
C SER A 7 42.10 -44.20 21.34
N PRO A 8 42.36 -43.33 22.33
CA PRO A 8 41.72 -42.00 22.43
C PRO A 8 42.01 -41.09 21.22
N ALA A 9 43.09 -41.35 20.48
CA ALA A 9 43.38 -40.64 19.23
C ALA A 9 42.25 -40.79 18.18
N LEU A 10 41.57 -41.94 18.15
CA LEU A 10 40.47 -42.17 17.19
C LEU A 10 39.22 -41.33 17.53
N ALA A 11 38.95 -41.10 18.82
CA ALA A 11 37.83 -40.29 19.27
C ALA A 11 38.02 -38.81 18.91
N VAL A 12 39.25 -38.29 19.00
CA VAL A 12 39.58 -36.91 18.60
C VAL A 12 39.41 -36.72 17.08
N VAL A 13 39.86 -37.69 16.26
CA VAL A 13 39.65 -37.65 14.80
C VAL A 13 38.16 -37.66 14.46
N LEU A 14 37.37 -38.52 15.12
CA LEU A 14 35.92 -38.60 14.87
C LEU A 14 35.19 -37.29 15.20
N ALA A 15 35.61 -36.59 16.27
CA ALA A 15 35.04 -35.30 16.66
C ALA A 15 35.34 -34.18 15.65
N VAL A 16 36.53 -34.15 15.05
CA VAL A 16 36.91 -33.15 14.03
C VAL A 16 36.14 -33.34 12.72
N CYS A 17 35.83 -34.59 12.34
CA CYS A 17 35.07 -34.88 11.11
C CYS A 17 33.60 -34.40 11.15
N LEU A 18 33.03 -34.12 12.32
CA LEU A 18 31.61 -33.75 12.49
C LEU A 18 31.30 -32.27 12.23
N LEU A 19 32.29 -31.44 11.89
CA LEU A 19 32.12 -29.97 11.73
C LEU A 19 32.17 -29.47 10.27
N PHE A 20 32.32 -30.35 9.27
CA PHE A 20 32.52 -29.95 7.86
C PHE A 20 31.67 -30.74 6.85
N SER A 21 30.33 -30.61 6.91
CA SER A 21 29.41 -31.07 5.85
C SER A 21 28.13 -30.23 5.77
N GLY A 22 28.25 -29.00 5.27
CA GLY A 22 27.09 -28.16 4.93
C GLY A 22 26.56 -28.41 3.50
N CYS A 23 25.26 -28.14 3.32
CA CYS A 23 24.55 -27.97 2.03
C CYS A 23 24.36 -29.18 1.08
N ILE A 24 23.10 -29.65 1.01
CA ILE A 24 22.37 -30.12 -0.19
C ILE A 24 20.86 -29.92 0.10
N THR A 25 19.92 -29.69 -0.83
CA THR A 25 19.91 -29.54 -2.32
C THR A 25 18.68 -28.67 -2.69
N PRO A 26 18.55 -28.12 -3.92
CA PRO A 26 17.38 -27.34 -4.31
C PRO A 26 16.15 -28.23 -4.62
N PRO A 27 14.91 -27.69 -4.59
CA PRO A 27 13.71 -28.45 -4.94
C PRO A 27 13.67 -28.88 -6.41
N LYS A 28 13.09 -30.06 -6.68
CA LYS A 28 12.69 -30.51 -8.03
C LYS A 28 11.21 -30.23 -8.29
N GLU A 29 10.87 -30.01 -9.55
CA GLU A 29 9.50 -30.04 -10.05
C GLU A 29 8.89 -31.47 -9.98
N THR A 30 7.57 -31.58 -9.91
CA THR A 30 6.84 -32.86 -10.03
C THR A 30 5.40 -32.61 -10.53
N PRO A 31 4.94 -33.30 -11.60
CA PRO A 31 3.57 -33.19 -12.14
C PRO A 31 2.65 -34.32 -11.55
N PRO A 32 1.44 -34.63 -12.05
CA PRO A 32 0.22 -34.18 -11.36
C PRO A 32 -0.78 -35.29 -10.91
N GLY A 33 -1.47 -35.05 -9.79
CA GLY A 33 -2.67 -35.80 -9.33
C GLY A 33 -2.39 -37.11 -8.56
N PRO A 34 -3.43 -37.79 -7.99
CA PRO A 34 -4.87 -37.52 -8.05
C PRO A 34 -5.51 -37.07 -6.70
N MET A 35 -6.86 -37.01 -6.64
CA MET A 35 -7.66 -36.48 -5.52
C MET A 35 -8.09 -37.53 -4.47
N THR A 36 -8.39 -37.11 -3.23
CA THR A 36 -9.59 -37.54 -2.44
C THR A 36 -9.86 -36.60 -1.24
N GLN A 37 -10.94 -36.82 -0.47
CA GLN A 37 -11.68 -35.81 0.29
C GLN A 37 -11.50 -35.77 1.84
N ASN A 38 -11.84 -34.60 2.39
CA ASN A 38 -12.47 -34.30 3.69
C ASN A 38 -11.70 -34.48 5.03
N GLY A 39 -11.56 -33.34 5.73
CA GLY A 39 -12.36 -33.12 6.96
C GLY A 39 -11.60 -32.99 8.29
N GLY A 40 -11.47 -31.76 8.81
CA GLY A 40 -11.04 -31.51 10.19
C GLY A 40 -10.70 -30.03 10.45
N MET A 41 -11.51 -29.34 11.25
CA MET A 41 -11.23 -27.96 11.67
C MET A 41 -10.18 -27.92 12.79
N ALA A 42 -9.22 -26.99 12.69
CA ALA A 42 -8.33 -26.62 13.79
C ALA A 42 -8.77 -25.26 14.36
N THR A 43 -9.22 -25.25 15.62
CA THR A 43 -9.67 -24.03 16.31
C THR A 43 -8.49 -23.16 16.72
N THR A 44 -8.49 -21.88 16.34
CA THR A 44 -7.58 -20.86 16.90
C THR A 44 -8.31 -19.97 17.91
N VAL A 45 -7.67 -19.77 19.07
CA VAL A 45 -8.20 -19.00 20.20
C VAL A 45 -8.29 -17.51 19.84
N PRO A 46 -9.34 -16.77 20.22
CA PRO A 46 -9.44 -15.34 19.95
C PRO A 46 -8.35 -14.55 20.70
N THR A 47 -7.45 -13.93 19.93
CA THR A 47 -6.63 -12.81 20.40
C THR A 47 -7.55 -11.68 20.87
N PRO A 48 -7.26 -10.98 21.98
CA PRO A 48 -8.11 -9.86 22.43
C PRO A 48 -8.24 -8.81 21.32
N SER A 49 -9.48 -8.45 20.99
CA SER A 49 -9.77 -7.40 20.01
C SER A 49 -9.10 -6.09 20.44
N PRO A 50 -8.57 -5.27 19.50
CA PRO A 50 -8.34 -3.86 19.82
C PRO A 50 -9.64 -3.23 20.30
N THR A 51 -9.56 -2.38 21.32
CA THR A 51 -10.69 -1.59 21.82
C THR A 51 -11.04 -0.53 20.78
N GLN A 52 -11.97 -0.87 19.89
CA GLN A 52 -12.57 0.07 18.95
C GLN A 52 -13.42 1.07 19.72
N GLU A 53 -13.15 2.37 19.64
CA GLU A 53 -13.99 3.37 20.31
C GLU A 53 -15.38 3.44 19.67
N ILE A 54 -15.47 3.39 18.33
CA ILE A 54 -16.69 3.14 17.58
C ILE A 54 -16.35 2.28 16.34
N MET A 55 -17.09 1.20 16.11
CA MET A 55 -17.20 0.55 14.81
C MET A 55 -18.67 0.33 14.51
N ASP A 56 -19.20 0.99 13.48
CA ASP A 56 -20.58 0.78 13.06
C ASP A 56 -20.70 -0.50 12.22
N THR A 57 -21.30 -1.53 12.81
CA THR A 57 -21.49 -2.84 12.19
C THR A 57 -22.54 -2.85 11.07
N GLN A 58 -23.32 -1.77 10.91
CA GLN A 58 -24.34 -1.65 9.86
C GLN A 58 -23.77 -1.34 8.48
N TYR A 59 -22.47 -1.01 8.38
CA TYR A 59 -21.81 -0.51 7.16
C TYR A 59 -20.46 -1.19 6.82
N VAL A 60 -20.08 -2.27 7.52
CA VAL A 60 -18.67 -2.74 7.58
C VAL A 60 -18.56 -4.28 7.69
N THR A 61 -18.40 -5.03 6.58
CA THR A 61 -17.97 -6.47 6.57
C THR A 61 -16.86 -6.84 5.52
N PRO A 62 -16.11 -7.98 5.60
CA PRO A 62 -14.92 -8.25 4.74
C PRO A 62 -14.87 -9.59 3.92
N ALA A 63 -14.46 -9.60 2.63
CA ALA A 63 -14.20 -10.83 1.79
C ALA A 63 -13.28 -10.63 0.50
N THR A 64 -13.41 -11.41 -0.62
CA THR A 64 -12.43 -11.57 -1.79
C THR A 64 -13.03 -11.61 -3.27
N PRO A 65 -12.27 -11.44 -4.42
CA PRO A 65 -12.79 -10.94 -5.77
C PRO A 65 -12.36 -11.62 -7.13
N PHE A 66 -12.89 -11.18 -8.32
CA PHE A 66 -12.47 -11.51 -9.74
C PHE A 66 -13.09 -10.59 -10.90
N PRO A 67 -12.75 -10.69 -12.25
CA PRO A 67 -12.74 -9.56 -13.25
C PRO A 67 -13.60 -9.61 -14.58
N THR A 68 -13.39 -8.67 -15.55
CA THR A 68 -14.20 -8.24 -16.78
C THR A 68 -13.29 -7.89 -18.01
N GLY A 69 -13.61 -7.70 -19.33
CA GLY A 69 -14.81 -7.64 -20.23
C GLY A 69 -14.49 -7.27 -21.74
N THR A 70 -15.48 -7.01 -22.66
CA THR A 70 -15.34 -6.90 -24.17
C THR A 70 -16.26 -5.80 -24.84
N PRO A 71 -15.96 -5.18 -26.04
CA PRO A 71 -16.52 -3.84 -26.47
C PRO A 71 -17.61 -3.76 -27.60
N ALA A 72 -17.87 -2.55 -28.15
CA ALA A 72 -19.16 -2.09 -28.76
C ALA A 72 -19.14 -1.43 -30.19
N THR A 73 -20.27 -0.83 -30.64
CA THR A 73 -20.64 -0.47 -32.05
C THR A 73 -21.10 1.02 -32.26
N THR A 74 -21.50 1.41 -33.49
CA THR A 74 -21.55 2.75 -34.16
C THR A 74 -22.45 3.89 -33.63
N ARG A 75 -22.25 5.11 -34.21
CA ARG A 75 -22.64 6.47 -33.72
C ARG A 75 -23.77 7.16 -34.52
N PRO A 76 -24.67 7.95 -33.88
CA PRO A 76 -25.74 8.74 -34.54
C PRO A 76 -25.44 10.26 -34.71
N THR A 77 -26.38 10.97 -35.36
CA THR A 77 -26.39 12.44 -35.61
C THR A 77 -26.93 13.24 -34.42
N TYR A 78 -26.48 14.50 -34.26
CA TYR A 78 -26.81 15.39 -33.13
C TYR A 78 -28.09 16.22 -33.34
N SER A 79 -28.91 16.33 -32.29
CA SER A 79 -29.77 17.50 -32.07
C SER A 79 -29.04 18.54 -31.19
N SER A 80 -29.58 19.76 -31.08
CA SER A 80 -29.16 20.67 -30.02
C SER A 80 -29.45 20.05 -28.64
N THR A 81 -28.51 20.18 -27.71
CA THR A 81 -28.68 19.73 -26.32
C THR A 81 -29.69 20.60 -25.59
N PRO A 82 -30.61 20.05 -24.79
CA PRO A 82 -31.42 20.83 -23.87
C PRO A 82 -30.55 21.66 -22.91
N ASN A 83 -31.01 22.84 -22.54
CA ASN A 83 -30.33 23.68 -21.55
C ASN A 83 -30.62 23.15 -20.14
N PHE A 84 -29.76 22.26 -19.65
CA PHE A 84 -29.86 21.69 -18.31
C PHE A 84 -29.18 22.60 -17.29
N THR A 85 -29.95 23.13 -16.35
CA THR A 85 -29.40 23.80 -15.16
C THR A 85 -28.88 22.75 -14.18
N PHE A 86 -27.59 22.42 -14.27
CA PHE A 86 -26.93 21.53 -13.31
C PHE A 86 -26.66 22.26 -11.99
N GLU A 87 -27.21 21.77 -10.89
CA GLU A 87 -26.84 22.20 -9.55
C GLU A 87 -25.42 21.68 -9.22
N PRO A 88 -24.50 22.53 -8.72
CA PRO A 88 -23.11 22.12 -8.51
C PRO A 88 -22.99 21.12 -7.36
N THR A 89 -22.37 19.96 -7.61
CA THR A 89 -22.16 18.93 -6.60
C THR A 89 -21.28 19.43 -5.46
N VAL A 90 -21.89 19.70 -4.31
CA VAL A 90 -21.17 19.99 -3.05
C VAL A 90 -20.53 18.70 -2.56
N TYR A 91 -19.30 18.80 -2.05
CA TYR A 91 -18.58 17.70 -1.40
C TYR A 91 -18.47 17.97 0.10
N LYS A 92 -18.49 16.90 0.92
CA LYS A 92 -18.18 16.93 2.35
C LYS A 92 -16.86 16.19 2.62
N VAL A 93 -16.09 16.66 3.60
CA VAL A 93 -14.96 15.88 4.16
C VAL A 93 -15.52 14.75 5.00
N ILE A 94 -14.98 13.54 4.83
CA ILE A 94 -15.24 12.39 5.72
C ILE A 94 -14.00 11.94 6.50
N TYR A 95 -12.81 12.41 6.10
CA TYR A 95 -11.55 12.21 6.81
C TYR A 95 -10.57 13.32 6.45
N LEU A 96 -9.86 13.87 7.43
CA LEU A 96 -8.72 14.77 7.24
C LEU A 96 -7.71 14.53 8.37
N ASN A 97 -6.47 14.17 8.03
CA ASN A 97 -5.42 13.95 9.03
C ASN A 97 -4.02 14.12 8.41
N THR A 98 -3.00 14.29 9.26
CA THR A 98 -1.59 14.27 8.87
C THR A 98 -0.86 13.15 9.62
N ILE A 99 -0.27 12.21 8.89
CA ILE A 99 0.36 11.00 9.44
C ILE A 99 1.85 10.99 9.10
N ASP A 100 2.70 10.76 10.11
CA ASP A 100 4.14 10.53 9.97
C ASP A 100 4.40 9.01 9.86
N PHE A 101 4.82 8.56 8.67
CA PHE A 101 4.98 7.14 8.36
C PHE A 101 6.41 6.65 8.57
N LYS A 102 6.57 5.64 9.45
CA LYS A 102 7.86 5.03 9.83
C LYS A 102 7.72 3.50 9.79
N TYR A 103 7.73 2.94 8.59
CA TYR A 103 7.33 1.56 8.29
C TYR A 103 5.95 1.18 8.88
N SER A 104 5.02 2.13 8.87
CA SER A 104 3.67 1.99 9.44
C SER A 104 2.59 1.84 8.36
N VAL A 105 1.44 1.33 8.80
CA VAL A 105 0.21 1.20 8.01
C VAL A 105 -0.95 1.77 8.82
N SER A 106 -1.89 2.44 8.18
CA SER A 106 -3.15 2.91 8.75
C SER A 106 -4.27 2.56 7.78
N ALA A 107 -5.40 2.03 8.26
CA ALA A 107 -6.48 1.59 7.41
C ALA A 107 -7.84 2.06 7.92
N TYR A 108 -8.71 2.46 7.01
CA TYR A 108 -10.01 3.06 7.32
C TYR A 108 -11.10 2.43 6.46
N SER A 109 -12.21 2.02 7.07
CA SER A 109 -13.40 1.59 6.32
C SER A 109 -14.27 2.79 5.99
N THR A 110 -14.87 2.81 4.80
CA THR A 110 -15.76 3.89 4.35
C THR A 110 -16.81 3.36 3.38
N THR A 111 -18.02 3.90 3.45
CA THR A 111 -19.14 3.50 2.60
C THR A 111 -19.50 4.63 1.65
N VAL A 112 -19.48 4.32 0.36
CA VAL A 112 -19.70 5.28 -0.73
C VAL A 112 -21.05 4.98 -1.33
N GLU A 113 -22.08 5.63 -0.81
CA GLU A 113 -23.45 5.55 -1.35
C GLU A 113 -23.54 6.28 -2.69
N ASN A 114 -22.98 7.49 -2.73
CA ASN A 114 -22.99 8.40 -3.86
C ASN A 114 -21.54 8.65 -4.30
N PRO A 115 -21.05 8.00 -5.37
CA PRO A 115 -19.68 8.23 -5.87
C PRO A 115 -19.53 9.61 -6.54
N PRO A 116 -18.30 10.15 -6.64
CA PRO A 116 -17.03 9.49 -6.32
C PRO A 116 -16.54 9.75 -4.89
N LEU A 117 -15.87 8.76 -4.30
CA LEU A 117 -14.93 9.00 -3.21
C LEU A 117 -13.64 9.55 -3.79
N ILE A 118 -13.28 10.77 -3.39
CA ILE A 118 -12.04 11.44 -3.77
C ILE A 118 -11.08 11.38 -2.59
N ILE A 119 -9.90 10.79 -2.79
CA ILE A 119 -8.81 10.73 -1.82
C ILE A 119 -7.69 11.62 -2.32
N GLU A 120 -7.35 12.65 -1.57
CA GLU A 120 -6.33 13.64 -1.91
C GLU A 120 -5.21 13.56 -0.88
N VAL A 121 -3.96 13.52 -1.33
CA VAL A 121 -2.80 13.41 -0.44
C VAL A 121 -1.72 14.41 -0.83
N CYS A 122 -1.17 15.08 0.18
CA CYS A 122 0.00 15.94 0.09
C CYS A 122 1.13 15.30 0.90
N LEU A 123 2.29 15.12 0.28
CA LEU A 123 3.39 14.31 0.77
C LEU A 123 4.64 15.15 1.01
N ALA A 124 5.19 15.08 2.22
CA ALA A 124 6.50 15.60 2.57
C ALA A 124 7.48 14.43 2.80
N PRO A 125 8.17 13.95 1.74
CA PRO A 125 9.20 12.93 1.87
C PRO A 125 10.42 13.47 2.63
N LYS A 126 11.07 12.61 3.40
CA LYS A 126 12.33 12.91 4.07
C LYS A 126 13.43 13.18 3.04
N MET A 127 13.95 14.40 3.06
CA MET A 127 15.12 14.76 2.27
C MET A 127 16.40 14.28 2.96
N VAL A 128 17.37 13.84 2.17
CA VAL A 128 18.72 13.47 2.59
C VAL A 128 19.75 14.32 1.87
N THR A 129 20.82 14.67 2.57
CA THR A 129 21.88 15.55 2.07
C THR A 129 23.17 14.75 1.96
N ARG A 130 23.80 14.79 0.77
CA ARG A 130 25.10 14.17 0.51
C ARG A 130 26.12 15.23 0.13
N ASN A 131 27.22 15.26 0.86
CA ASN A 131 28.40 16.02 0.46
C ASN A 131 29.21 15.17 -0.54
N ILE A 132 29.57 15.78 -1.66
CA ILE A 132 30.37 15.18 -2.73
C ILE A 132 31.62 16.05 -2.88
N TRP A 133 32.80 15.43 -2.86
CA TRP A 133 34.07 16.09 -3.18
C TRP A 133 34.52 15.65 -4.58
N TYR A 134 35.09 16.55 -5.37
CA TYR A 134 35.73 16.23 -6.64
C TYR A 134 36.85 17.22 -7.00
N GLU A 135 37.96 16.72 -7.54
CA GLU A 135 39.05 17.53 -8.11
C GLU A 135 38.55 18.22 -9.41
N SER A 136 38.55 19.55 -9.45
CA SER A 136 38.10 20.27 -10.64
C SER A 136 39.12 20.23 -11.77
N ARG A 137 38.74 19.63 -12.91
CA ARG A 137 39.57 19.50 -14.12
C ARG A 137 39.64 20.76 -14.99
N TYR A 138 38.93 21.83 -14.62
CA TYR A 138 38.83 23.08 -15.39
C TYR A 138 39.56 24.27 -14.76
N THR A 139 40.12 24.10 -13.56
CA THR A 139 40.91 25.11 -12.84
C THR A 139 42.16 24.47 -12.23
N SER A 140 42.80 25.17 -11.28
CA SER A 140 43.95 24.87 -10.42
C SER A 140 44.00 23.49 -9.69
N ARG A 141 43.15 22.51 -10.04
CA ARG A 141 42.99 21.21 -9.34
C ARG A 141 42.61 21.36 -7.86
N GLU A 142 41.74 22.33 -7.58
CA GLU A 142 41.16 22.52 -6.25
C GLU A 142 40.06 21.48 -5.98
N ASP A 143 39.99 21.02 -4.72
CA ASP A 143 38.94 20.14 -4.21
C ASP A 143 37.62 20.91 -4.09
N VAL A 144 36.67 20.60 -4.97
CA VAL A 144 35.34 21.20 -4.93
C VAL A 144 34.41 20.34 -4.08
N TYR A 145 33.97 20.91 -2.96
CA TYR A 145 32.92 20.34 -2.11
C TYR A 145 31.56 20.87 -2.57
N THR A 146 30.67 19.98 -3.00
CA THR A 146 29.28 20.31 -3.36
C THR A 146 28.28 19.51 -2.53
N THR A 147 27.14 20.11 -2.25
CA THR A 147 26.10 19.56 -1.37
C THR A 147 24.87 19.25 -2.19
N GLN A 148 24.54 17.97 -2.35
CA GLN A 148 23.36 17.52 -3.08
C GLN A 148 22.27 17.04 -2.11
N THR A 149 21.12 17.70 -2.14
CA THR A 149 19.93 17.30 -1.37
C THR A 149 18.93 16.60 -2.29
N TYR A 150 18.41 15.44 -1.89
CA TYR A 150 17.48 14.63 -2.67
C TYR A 150 16.54 13.83 -1.77
N VAL A 151 15.46 13.27 -2.32
CA VAL A 151 14.52 12.41 -1.59
C VAL A 151 15.24 11.15 -1.08
N SER A 152 15.02 10.77 0.19
CA SER A 152 15.54 9.51 0.74
C SER A 152 15.11 8.32 -0.12
N PRO A 153 16.03 7.44 -0.57
CA PRO A 153 15.66 6.21 -1.28
C PRO A 153 14.79 5.25 -0.45
N ALA A 154 14.70 5.46 0.87
CA ALA A 154 13.80 4.74 1.77
C ALA A 154 12.41 5.39 1.92
N SER A 155 12.19 6.60 1.40
CA SER A 155 10.89 7.26 1.41
C SER A 155 9.94 6.60 0.41
N TYR A 156 8.80 6.10 0.89
CA TYR A 156 7.71 5.64 0.04
C TYR A 156 6.36 5.86 0.71
N PHE A 157 5.31 6.01 -0.10
CA PHE A 157 3.92 5.99 0.34
C PHE A 157 3.09 5.15 -0.63
N GLU A 158 2.01 4.54 -0.17
CA GLU A 158 1.08 3.78 -1.00
C GLU A 158 -0.35 3.84 -0.42
N ILE A 159 -1.29 4.26 -1.26
CA ILE A 159 -2.73 4.16 -1.08
C ILE A 159 -3.21 2.88 -1.77
N ARG A 160 -4.00 2.05 -1.08
CA ARG A 160 -4.78 0.98 -1.70
C ARG A 160 -6.23 1.12 -1.26
N VAL A 161 -7.12 1.37 -2.21
CA VAL A 161 -8.55 1.21 -1.98
C VAL A 161 -8.88 -0.24 -2.30
N ARG A 162 -9.42 -0.95 -1.31
CA ARG A 162 -10.02 -2.25 -1.52
C ARG A 162 -11.52 -2.16 -1.50
N ASP A 163 -12.20 -2.86 -2.40
CA ASP A 163 -13.60 -3.24 -2.14
C ASP A 163 -13.65 -4.05 -0.83
N LYS A 164 -14.72 -3.92 -0.05
CA LYS A 164 -14.77 -4.57 1.27
C LYS A 164 -15.40 -5.95 1.23
N ALA A 165 -16.48 -6.12 0.49
CA ALA A 165 -17.11 -7.43 0.28
C ALA A 165 -16.26 -8.37 -0.60
N SER A 166 -15.26 -7.84 -1.29
CA SER A 166 -14.42 -8.59 -2.22
C SER A 166 -12.92 -8.26 -2.14
N GLY A 167 -12.44 -7.39 -1.26
CA GLY A 167 -11.00 -7.23 -0.94
C GLY A 167 -10.06 -6.78 -2.09
N ASP A 168 -10.59 -6.62 -3.31
CA ASP A 168 -9.83 -6.37 -4.53
C ASP A 168 -9.27 -4.97 -4.52
N ILE A 169 -8.09 -4.78 -5.10
CA ILE A 169 -7.52 -3.44 -5.23
C ILE A 169 -8.24 -2.72 -6.38
N VAL A 170 -9.38 -2.11 -6.06
CA VAL A 170 -10.22 -1.32 -6.97
C VAL A 170 -9.46 -0.12 -7.51
N GLU A 171 -8.68 0.55 -6.64
CA GLU A 171 -7.86 1.71 -6.99
C GLU A 171 -6.57 1.73 -6.17
N LYS A 172 -5.47 2.22 -6.75
CA LYS A 172 -4.17 2.38 -6.06
C LYS A 172 -3.33 3.52 -6.63
N GLU A 173 -2.56 4.17 -5.77
CA GLU A 173 -1.61 5.23 -6.11
C GLU A 173 -0.55 5.31 -5.00
N GLY A 174 0.59 5.96 -5.21
CA GLY A 174 1.64 6.03 -4.20
C GLY A 174 2.75 7.01 -4.54
N PHE A 175 3.85 6.94 -3.83
CA PHE A 175 5.05 7.75 -4.04
C PHE A 175 6.29 6.88 -3.89
N GLY A 176 7.25 7.05 -4.81
CA GLY A 176 8.47 6.24 -4.84
C GLY A 176 8.19 4.78 -5.19
N LYS A 177 9.23 3.93 -5.03
CA LYS A 177 9.25 2.53 -5.52
C LYS A 177 8.91 2.44 -7.01
N THR A 178 7.66 2.11 -7.34
CA THR A 178 7.13 1.97 -8.71
C THR A 178 6.12 3.07 -9.08
N TYR A 179 5.81 3.99 -8.16
CA TYR A 179 4.89 5.10 -8.35
C TYR A 179 5.64 6.40 -8.66
N SER A 180 4.96 7.36 -9.29
CA SER A 180 5.56 8.68 -9.57
C SER A 180 5.95 9.41 -8.28
N VAL A 181 7.02 10.21 -8.33
CA VAL A 181 7.57 11.01 -7.23
C VAL A 181 6.88 12.36 -7.03
N ASP A 182 5.69 12.55 -7.60
CA ASP A 182 4.87 13.75 -7.35
C ASP A 182 4.44 13.82 -5.87
N THR A 183 4.63 14.97 -5.23
CA THR A 183 4.24 15.18 -3.82
C THR A 183 2.75 15.39 -3.63
N LYS A 184 1.98 15.63 -4.70
CA LYS A 184 0.51 15.68 -4.66
C LYS A 184 -0.08 14.48 -5.40
N LYS A 185 -1.01 13.78 -4.75
CA LYS A 185 -1.73 12.61 -5.28
C LYS A 185 -3.24 12.80 -5.15
N VAL A 186 -3.98 12.29 -6.14
CA VAL A 186 -5.44 12.30 -6.15
C VAL A 186 -5.92 10.96 -6.73
N LEU A 187 -6.69 10.22 -5.94
CA LEU A 187 -7.30 8.94 -6.31
C LEU A 187 -8.82 9.07 -6.26
N GLN A 188 -9.55 8.41 -7.15
CA GLN A 188 -11.01 8.57 -7.28
C GLN A 188 -11.71 7.22 -7.49
N VAL A 189 -12.42 6.76 -6.46
CA VAL A 189 -13.27 5.58 -6.53
C VAL A 189 -14.63 6.01 -7.09
N ARG A 190 -14.98 5.54 -8.29
CA ARG A 190 -16.16 6.02 -9.06
C ARG A 190 -17.38 5.11 -8.97
N THR A 191 -17.26 4.01 -8.25
CA THR A 191 -18.33 3.06 -7.93
C THR A 191 -18.85 3.31 -6.52
N SER A 192 -20.12 2.95 -6.28
CA SER A 192 -20.65 2.82 -4.93
C SER A 192 -20.28 1.47 -4.31
N GLY A 193 -20.15 1.41 -2.99
CA GLY A 193 -19.77 0.20 -2.26
C GLY A 193 -19.23 0.48 -0.85
N GLU A 194 -18.95 -0.58 -0.11
CA GLU A 194 -18.07 -0.53 1.06
C GLU A 194 -16.61 -0.62 0.58
N TYR A 195 -15.72 0.21 1.12
CA TYR A 195 -14.29 0.19 0.82
C TYR A 195 -13.43 0.17 2.09
N LEU A 196 -12.28 -0.52 2.02
CA LEU A 196 -11.18 -0.40 2.97
C LEU A 196 -10.04 0.39 2.31
N VAL A 197 -9.74 1.58 2.81
CA VAL A 197 -8.65 2.42 2.34
C VAL A 197 -7.43 2.18 3.23
N GLU A 198 -6.40 1.51 2.68
CA GLU A 198 -5.10 1.32 3.31
C GLU A 198 -4.14 2.44 2.89
N PHE A 199 -3.46 3.04 3.87
CA PHE A 199 -2.32 3.94 3.69
C PHE A 199 -1.09 3.31 4.33
N SER A 200 -0.01 3.15 3.57
CA SER A 200 1.27 2.65 4.11
C SER A 200 2.44 3.52 3.68
N GLY A 201 3.51 3.55 4.47
CA GLY A 201 4.68 4.35 4.12
C GLY A 201 5.89 4.16 5.00
N ASN A 202 6.97 4.83 4.63
CA ASN A 202 8.16 5.04 5.44
C ASN A 202 8.85 6.36 5.06
N ASP A 203 9.53 6.98 6.03
CA ASP A 203 10.33 8.20 5.87
C ASP A 203 9.56 9.31 5.11
N ILE A 204 8.27 9.46 5.42
CA ILE A 204 7.36 10.39 4.72
C ILE A 204 6.24 10.85 5.65
N VAL A 205 5.89 12.14 5.60
CA VAL A 205 4.67 12.66 6.21
C VAL A 205 3.61 12.82 5.13
N ALA A 206 2.38 12.39 5.39
CA ALA A 206 1.27 12.49 4.46
C ALA A 206 0.08 13.20 5.11
N THR A 207 -0.31 14.37 4.58
CA THR A 207 -1.62 14.97 4.85
C THR A 207 -2.62 14.36 3.88
N VAL A 208 -3.63 13.68 4.41
CA VAL A 208 -4.65 12.93 3.66
C VAL A 208 -6.01 13.56 3.90
N GLN A 209 -6.75 13.82 2.83
CA GLN A 209 -8.15 14.25 2.85
C GLN A 209 -9.00 13.27 2.04
N MET A 210 -10.12 12.79 2.60
CA MET A 210 -11.12 12.02 1.86
C MET A 210 -12.44 12.79 1.80
N ARG A 211 -13.03 12.88 0.60
CA ARG A 211 -14.26 13.63 0.31
C ARG A 211 -15.23 12.77 -0.48
N VAL A 212 -16.53 12.95 -0.22
CA VAL A 212 -17.64 12.37 -1.00
C VAL A 212 -18.68 13.46 -1.29
N PRO A 213 -19.53 13.32 -2.32
CA PRO A 213 -20.72 14.14 -2.51
C PRO A 213 -21.55 14.29 -1.23
N ALA A 214 -22.08 15.50 -1.04
CA ALA A 214 -23.13 15.76 -0.07
C ALA A 214 -24.47 15.20 -0.58
N PRO A 215 -25.35 14.66 0.29
CA PRO A 215 -26.73 14.39 -0.08
C PRO A 215 -27.44 15.69 -0.50
N ALA A 216 -28.38 15.59 -1.44
CA ALA A 216 -29.15 16.75 -1.90
C ALA A 216 -29.91 17.40 -0.72
N GLY A 217 -29.80 18.72 -0.59
CA GLY A 217 -30.42 19.49 0.51
C GLY A 217 -29.77 19.33 1.89
N ALA A 218 -28.62 18.65 2.01
CA ALA A 218 -27.89 18.56 3.28
C ALA A 218 -27.12 19.85 3.58
N ASP A 219 -27.34 20.44 4.77
CA ASP A 219 -26.53 21.54 5.29
C ASP A 219 -25.14 20.99 5.72
N VAL A 220 -24.13 21.24 4.90
CA VAL A 220 -22.74 20.81 5.13
C VAL A 220 -21.76 21.89 4.69
N THR A 221 -20.67 22.06 5.45
CA THR A 221 -19.55 22.92 5.05
C THR A 221 -18.92 22.40 3.75
N PRO A 222 -18.89 23.17 2.64
CA PRO A 222 -18.35 22.70 1.37
C PRO A 222 -16.85 22.40 1.43
N ALA A 223 -16.45 21.20 1.01
CA ALA A 223 -15.10 20.70 1.08
C ALA A 223 -14.32 20.91 -0.22
N GLY A 224 -13.39 21.86 -0.21
CA GLY A 224 -12.47 22.13 -1.32
C GLY A 224 -11.37 21.08 -1.49
N THR A 225 -10.68 21.17 -2.64
CA THR A 225 -9.45 20.43 -2.96
C THR A 225 -8.38 20.62 -1.88
N LEU A 226 -7.74 19.54 -1.44
CA LEU A 226 -6.63 19.63 -0.48
C LEU A 226 -5.49 20.53 -1.01
N ALA A 227 -5.16 21.56 -0.23
CA ALA A 227 -4.02 22.43 -0.45
C ALA A 227 -2.75 21.78 0.15
N CYS A 228 -1.72 21.59 -0.67
CA CYS A 228 -0.43 21.12 -0.18
C CYS A 228 0.41 22.31 0.31
N PRO A 229 1.22 22.15 1.36
CA PRO A 229 2.28 23.11 1.67
C PRO A 229 3.27 23.18 0.50
N SER A 230 3.83 24.37 0.28
CA SER A 230 4.83 24.70 -0.75
C SER A 230 6.25 24.42 -0.28
#